data_AF-A0A497F537-F1
#
_entry.id   AF-A0A497F537-F1
#
_cell.length_a   1.000
_cell.length_b   1.000
_cell.length_c   1.000
_cell.angle_alpha   90.00
_cell.angle_beta   90.00
_cell.angle_gamma   90.00
#
_symmetry.space_group_name_H-M   'P 1'
#
loop_
_entity.id
_entity.type
_entity.pdbx_description
1 polymer ?
#
loop_
_entity_poly.entity_id
_entity_poly.type
_entity_poly.pdbx_seq_one_letter_code
_entity_poly.pdbx_strand_id
1 'polypeptide(L)'
;MLCLKCGSEVGSIGELAAHVVRCPSQVNVLCPVCKERVATGQLLIHILQKHVSSSVCPLCRTRFKQSKQLLPHLREHFIAEIESKGGKKYICLICGRDFTSKRSARVHVLKAHEKGWKEERS
;
A
#
# COMPACT_ATOMS: atom_id res chain seq x y z
N MET A 1 6.83 -1.95 12.53
CA MET A 1 6.23 -1.94 11.18
C MET A 1 5.83 -3.36 10.79
N LEU A 2 4.64 -3.58 10.23
CA LEU A 2 4.12 -4.92 9.90
C LEU A 2 4.35 -5.26 8.41
N CYS A 3 4.81 -6.47 8.12
CA CYS A 3 4.85 -7.02 6.76
C CYS A 3 3.46 -7.49 6.33
N LEU A 4 2.92 -6.87 5.28
CA LEU A 4 1.61 -7.21 4.75
C LEU A 4 1.59 -8.60 4.10
N LYS A 5 2.74 -9.14 3.67
CA LYS A 5 2.82 -10.45 3.01
C LYS A 5 2.76 -11.60 4.02
N CYS A 6 3.64 -11.59 5.03
CA CYS A 6 3.77 -12.69 5.99
C CYS A 6 3.27 -12.37 7.42
N GLY A 7 3.07 -11.09 7.76
CA GLY A 7 2.67 -10.67 9.10
C GLY A 7 3.81 -10.48 10.10
N SER A 8 5.07 -10.57 9.66
CA SER A 8 6.22 -10.32 10.53
C SER A 8 6.34 -8.84 10.91
N GLU A 9 6.74 -8.56 12.14
CA GLU A 9 7.00 -7.23 12.65
C GLU A 9 8.50 -6.89 12.56
N VAL A 10 8.82 -5.69 12.08
CA VAL A 10 10.19 -5.18 11.93
C VAL A 10 10.31 -3.77 12.52
N GLY A 11 11.53 -3.34 12.86
CA GLY A 11 11.79 -2.10 13.60
C GLY A 11 11.54 -0.82 12.82
N SER A 12 11.78 -0.82 11.50
CA SER A 12 11.74 0.40 10.68
C SER A 12 11.16 0.17 9.28
N ILE A 13 10.83 1.27 8.58
CA ILE A 13 10.36 1.22 7.19
C ILE A 13 11.46 0.75 6.23
N GLY A 14 12.72 1.07 6.49
CA GLY A 14 13.86 0.61 5.69
C GLY A 14 14.06 -0.90 5.81
N GLU A 15 13.99 -1.43 7.04
CA GLU A 15 14.00 -2.88 7.28
C GLU A 15 12.78 -3.56 6.66
N LEU A 16 11.59 -2.94 6.76
CA LEU A 16 10.39 -3.46 6.11
C LEU A 16 10.57 -3.54 4.59
N ALA A 17 11.06 -2.48 3.97
CA ALA A 17 11.31 -2.42 2.54
C ALA A 17 12.28 -3.52 2.09
N ALA A 18 13.39 -3.71 2.83
CA ALA A 18 14.34 -4.79 2.55
C ALA A 18 13.73 -6.19 2.77
N HIS A 19 12.90 -6.34 3.81
CA HIS A 19 12.21 -7.59 4.12
C HIS A 19 11.20 -7.97 3.02
N VAL A 20 10.32 -7.06 2.59
CA VAL A 20 9.24 -7.38 1.62
C VAL A 20 9.77 -7.78 0.25
N VAL A 21 10.95 -7.26 -0.14
CA VAL A 21 11.66 -7.61 -1.38
C VAL A 21 12.11 -9.07 -1.35
N ARG A 22 12.60 -9.55 -0.20
CA ARG A 22 13.05 -10.93 0.00
C ARG A 22 11.91 -11.89 0.38
N CYS A 23 10.80 -11.34 0.86
CA CYS A 23 9.62 -12.12 1.24
C CYS A 23 8.99 -12.73 -0.03
N PRO A 24 8.67 -14.04 -0.05
CA PRO A 24 8.01 -14.68 -1.18
C PRO A 24 6.71 -13.96 -1.56
N SER A 25 6.46 -13.81 -2.86
CA SER A 25 5.19 -13.27 -3.37
C SER A 25 4.02 -14.09 -2.85
N GLN A 26 3.00 -13.41 -2.30
CA GLN A 26 1.81 -14.03 -1.74
C GLN A 26 0.59 -13.69 -2.59
N VAL A 27 -0.30 -14.66 -2.75
CA VAL A 27 -1.60 -14.46 -3.41
C VAL A 27 -2.55 -13.61 -2.56
N ASN A 28 -2.35 -13.62 -1.24
CA ASN A 28 -3.08 -12.83 -0.26
C ASN A 28 -2.12 -12.07 0.65
N VAL A 29 -2.54 -10.90 1.11
CA VAL A 29 -1.84 -10.01 2.04
C VAL A 29 -2.74 -9.68 3.23
N LEU A 30 -2.14 -9.34 4.35
CA LEU A 30 -2.82 -8.89 5.56
C LEU A 30 -3.23 -7.42 5.43
N CYS A 31 -4.47 -7.13 5.78
CA CYS A 31 -4.93 -5.76 5.93
C CYS A 31 -4.26 -5.11 7.15
N PRO A 32 -3.61 -3.94 7.01
CA PRO A 32 -2.97 -3.25 8.14
C PRO A 32 -3.97 -2.71 9.18
N VAL A 33 -5.26 -2.62 8.85
CA VAL A 33 -6.30 -2.08 9.75
C VAL A 33 -6.98 -3.19 10.56
N CYS A 34 -7.48 -4.23 9.89
CA CYS A 34 -8.24 -5.32 10.54
C CYS A 34 -7.51 -6.66 10.60
N LYS A 35 -6.32 -6.78 10.02
CA LYS A 35 -5.50 -8.01 9.95
C LYS A 35 -6.15 -9.18 9.18
N GLU A 36 -7.26 -8.96 8.46
CA GLU A 36 -7.85 -9.95 7.55
C GLU A 36 -6.94 -10.21 6.34
N ARG A 37 -6.91 -11.45 5.85
CA ARG A 37 -6.22 -11.79 4.60
C ARG A 37 -7.10 -11.46 3.40
N VAL A 38 -6.56 -10.66 2.49
CA VAL A 38 -7.24 -10.22 1.26
C VAL A 38 -6.36 -10.48 0.06
N ALA A 39 -6.97 -10.76 -1.09
CA ALA A 39 -6.25 -10.93 -2.34
C ALA A 39 -5.33 -9.72 -2.59
N THR A 40 -4.08 -9.97 -2.97
CA THR A 40 -3.04 -8.93 -3.14
C THR A 40 -3.48 -7.81 -4.10
N GLY A 41 -4.31 -8.14 -5.10
CA GLY A 41 -4.86 -7.17 -6.06
C GLY A 41 -6.04 -6.33 -5.55
N GLN A 42 -6.58 -6.65 -4.36
CA GLN A 42 -7.81 -6.08 -3.80
C GLN A 42 -7.62 -5.35 -2.48
N LEU A 43 -6.39 -5.29 -1.95
CA LEU A 43 -6.11 -4.69 -0.65
C LEU A 43 -6.57 -3.23 -0.56
N LEU A 44 -6.33 -2.41 -1.59
CA LEU A 44 -6.73 -1.00 -1.57
C LEU A 44 -8.25 -0.85 -1.52
N ILE A 45 -8.95 -1.62 -2.37
CA ILE A 45 -10.41 -1.63 -2.45
C ILE A 45 -11.01 -2.05 -1.11
N HIS A 46 -10.45 -3.11 -0.50
CA HIS A 46 -10.85 -3.55 0.82
C HIS A 46 -10.73 -2.41 1.86
N ILE A 47 -9.62 -1.68 1.88
CA ILE A 47 -9.42 -0.60 2.85
C ILE A 47 -10.41 0.53 2.63
N LEU A 48 -10.61 0.92 1.38
CA LEU A 48 -11.55 1.97 1.03
C LEU A 48 -13.01 1.62 1.34
N GLN A 49 -13.42 0.38 1.16
CA GLN A 49 -14.81 -0.02 1.39
C GLN A 49 -15.10 -0.32 2.86
N LYS A 50 -14.21 -1.05 3.55
CA LYS A 50 -14.44 -1.46 4.94
C LYS A 50 -13.98 -0.43 5.97
N HIS A 51 -12.90 0.31 5.70
CA HIS A 51 -12.20 1.09 6.73
C HIS A 51 -12.29 2.60 6.54
N VAL A 52 -12.79 3.07 5.40
CA VAL A 52 -13.03 4.51 5.18
C VAL A 52 -14.50 4.82 5.41
N SER A 53 -14.78 5.68 6.40
CA SER A 53 -16.15 6.09 6.74
C SER A 53 -16.45 7.58 6.50
N SER A 54 -15.46 8.47 6.50
CA SER A 54 -15.71 9.93 6.44
C SER A 54 -14.60 10.77 5.79
N SER A 55 -14.10 10.39 4.61
CA SER A 55 -12.93 11.05 3.97
C SER A 55 -11.70 11.14 4.89
N VAL A 56 -11.61 10.27 5.90
CA VAL A 56 -10.50 10.17 6.85
C VAL A 56 -9.70 8.92 6.50
N CYS A 57 -8.38 9.05 6.43
CA CYS A 57 -7.49 7.92 6.22
C CYS A 57 -7.45 7.01 7.45
N PRO A 58 -7.79 5.70 7.36
CA PRO A 58 -7.74 4.80 8.51
C PRO A 58 -6.32 4.49 8.99
N LEU A 59 -5.29 4.75 8.17
CA LEU A 59 -3.89 4.44 8.50
C LEU A 59 -3.21 5.57 9.28
N CYS A 60 -3.47 6.83 8.92
CA CYS A 60 -2.82 7.99 9.55
C CYS A 60 -3.80 9.05 10.09
N ARG A 61 -5.11 8.79 9.99
CA ARG A 61 -6.20 9.67 10.45
C ARG A 61 -6.24 11.06 9.80
N THR A 62 -5.51 11.26 8.70
CA THR A 62 -5.57 12.51 7.92
C THR A 62 -6.96 12.68 7.31
N ARG A 63 -7.56 13.86 7.52
CA ARG A 63 -8.87 14.23 6.96
C ARG A 63 -8.70 14.93 5.62
N PHE A 64 -9.48 14.51 4.63
CA PHE A 64 -9.52 15.10 3.29
C PHE A 64 -10.81 15.87 3.08
N LYS A 65 -10.76 16.88 2.21
CA LYS A 65 -11.95 17.66 1.83
C LYS A 65 -12.88 16.85 0.91
N GLN A 66 -12.34 15.91 0.14
CA GLN A 66 -13.08 15.10 -0.83
C GLN A 66 -12.57 13.66 -0.86
N SER A 67 -13.47 12.68 -1.01
CA SER A 67 -13.14 11.25 -1.09
C SER A 67 -12.15 10.92 -2.22
N LYS A 68 -12.21 11.64 -3.34
CA LYS A 68 -11.30 11.48 -4.48
C LYS A 68 -9.83 11.78 -4.15
N GLN A 69 -9.57 12.52 -3.09
CA GLN A 69 -8.21 12.83 -2.61
C GLN A 69 -7.66 11.73 -1.70
N LEU A 70 -8.54 10.95 -1.07
CA LEU A 70 -8.14 9.92 -0.13
C LEU A 70 -7.53 8.71 -0.85
N LEU A 71 -8.12 8.31 -1.98
CA LEU A 71 -7.63 7.18 -2.77
C LEU A 71 -6.15 7.30 -3.18
N PRO A 72 -5.71 8.37 -3.87
CA PRO A 72 -4.30 8.53 -4.20
C PRO A 72 -3.41 8.69 -2.96
N HIS A 73 -3.92 9.23 -1.85
CA HIS A 73 -3.19 9.28 -0.59
C HIS A 73 -2.96 7.88 0.00
N LEU A 74 -3.95 6.97 -0.04
CA LEU A 74 -3.78 5.61 0.46
C LEU A 74 -2.65 4.87 -0.26
N ARG A 75 -2.48 5.09 -1.57
CA ARG A 75 -1.39 4.48 -2.34
C ARG A 75 -0.01 4.84 -1.79
N GLU A 76 0.16 6.02 -1.19
CA GLU A 76 1.43 6.46 -0.61
C GLU A 76 1.81 5.65 0.63
N HIS A 77 0.86 5.16 1.42
CA HIS A 77 1.15 4.30 2.58
C HIS A 77 1.78 2.97 2.19
N PHE A 78 1.62 2.57 0.93
CA PHE A 78 2.12 1.30 0.41
C PHE A 78 3.40 1.46 -0.42
N ILE A 79 4.00 2.65 -0.44
CA ILE A 79 5.23 2.91 -1.16
C ILE A 79 6.27 3.39 -0.14
N ALA A 80 7.30 2.59 0.09
CA ALA A 80 8.45 3.00 0.86
C ALA A 80 9.49 3.67 -0.04
N GLU A 81 9.89 4.89 0.29
CA GLU A 81 11.05 5.54 -0.29
C GLU A 81 12.28 5.15 0.54
N ILE A 82 13.27 4.54 -0.10
CA ILE A 82 14.55 4.16 0.52
C ILE A 82 15.70 4.74 -0.27
N GLU A 83 16.74 5.17 0.43
CA GLU A 83 18.00 5.60 -0.20
C GLU A 83 18.96 4.41 -0.25
N SER A 84 19.49 4.11 -1.44
CA SER A 84 20.46 3.04 -1.67
C SER A 84 21.69 3.60 -2.37
N LYS A 85 22.83 2.89 -2.32
CA LYS A 85 24.00 3.20 -3.17
C LYS A 85 23.55 3.16 -4.64
N GLY A 86 23.38 4.33 -5.26
CA GLY A 86 22.78 4.48 -6.59
C GLY A 86 21.52 5.36 -6.63
N GLY A 87 21.08 5.92 -5.50
CA GLY A 87 20.00 6.90 -5.42
C GLY A 87 18.73 6.39 -4.73
N LYS A 88 17.66 7.17 -4.89
CA LYS A 88 16.35 6.87 -4.31
C LYS A 88 15.66 5.72 -5.03
N LYS A 89 15.19 4.73 -4.27
CA LYS A 89 14.33 3.65 -4.73
C LYS A 89 12.96 3.71 -4.06
N TYR A 90 11.95 3.23 -4.75
CA TYR A 90 10.57 3.20 -4.29
C TYR A 90 10.09 1.74 -4.28
N ILE A 91 9.80 1.20 -3.10
CA ILE A 91 9.42 -0.20 -2.91
C ILE A 91 7.93 -0.28 -2.63
N CYS A 92 7.21 -1.14 -3.36
CA CYS A 92 5.83 -1.48 -3.05
C CYS A 92 5.77 -2.40 -1.82
N LEU A 93 5.18 -1.94 -0.72
CA LEU A 93 5.04 -2.70 0.53
C LEU A 93 4.01 -3.84 0.45
N ILE A 94 3.19 -3.87 -0.62
CA ILE A 94 2.19 -4.92 -0.85
C ILE A 94 2.86 -6.16 -1.47
N CYS A 95 3.67 -5.97 -2.51
CA CYS A 95 4.27 -7.09 -3.27
C CYS A 95 5.79 -7.17 -3.21
N GLY A 96 6.49 -6.11 -2.80
CA GLY A 96 7.94 -6.02 -2.71
C GLY A 96 8.66 -5.54 -3.97
N ARG A 97 7.94 -5.17 -5.04
CA ARG A 97 8.56 -4.70 -6.29
C ARG A 97 9.20 -3.32 -6.12
N ASP A 98 10.41 -3.14 -6.65
CA ASP A 98 11.13 -1.85 -6.64
C ASP A 98 10.98 -1.05 -7.93
N PHE A 99 11.10 0.27 -7.79
CA PHE A 99 11.02 1.25 -8.87
C PHE A 99 12.06 2.35 -8.68
N THR A 100 12.56 2.88 -9.79
CA THR A 100 13.49 4.03 -9.81
C THR A 100 12.78 5.38 -9.68
N SER A 101 11.44 5.42 -9.78
CA SER A 101 10.67 6.65 -9.65
C SER A 101 9.39 6.46 -8.84
N LYS A 102 9.03 7.51 -8.09
CA LYS A 102 7.79 7.56 -7.30
C LYS A 102 6.56 7.40 -8.17
N ARG A 103 6.57 8.03 -9.35
CA ARG A 103 5.46 7.95 -10.33
C ARG A 103 5.24 6.51 -10.78
N SER A 104 6.30 5.77 -11.10
CA SER A 104 6.18 4.37 -11.52
C SER A 104 5.61 3.49 -10.41
N ALA A 105 6.04 3.68 -9.17
CA ALA A 105 5.49 2.96 -8.02
C ALA A 105 3.98 3.25 -7.81
N ARG A 106 3.56 4.52 -7.92
CA ARG A 106 2.14 4.90 -7.85
C ARG A 106 1.29 4.25 -8.92
N VAL A 107 1.76 4.27 -10.18
CA VAL A 107 1.05 3.65 -11.30
C VAL A 107 0.98 2.13 -11.13
N HIS A 108 2.03 1.51 -10.62
CA HIS A 108 2.01 0.10 -10.27
C HIS A 108 0.95 -0.22 -9.22
N VAL A 109 0.91 0.52 -8.11
CA VAL A 109 -0.06 0.30 -7.04
C VAL A 109 -1.49 0.44 -7.55
N LEU A 110 -1.76 1.47 -8.37
CA LEU A 110 -3.04 1.65 -9.05
C LEU A 110 -3.41 0.46 -9.95
N LYS A 111 -2.52 0.01 -10.83
CA LYS A 111 -2.87 -1.04 -11.81
C LYS A 111 -2.85 -2.46 -11.24
N ALA A 112 -2.03 -2.71 -10.22
CA ALA A 112 -1.79 -4.05 -9.69
C ALA A 112 -2.59 -4.33 -8.41
N HIS A 113 -2.90 -3.31 -7.60
CA HIS A 113 -3.48 -3.44 -6.25
C HIS A 113 -4.82 -2.72 -6.06
N GLU A 114 -5.39 -2.19 -7.15
CA GLU A 114 -6.71 -1.54 -7.21
C GLU A 114 -7.54 -2.13 -8.38
N LYS A 115 -7.48 -3.45 -8.60
CA LYS A 115 -8.15 -4.08 -9.74
C LYS A 115 -9.65 -4.22 -9.49
N GLY A 116 -10.45 -3.51 -10.30
CA GLY A 116 -11.91 -3.67 -10.32
C GLY A 116 -12.69 -2.60 -9.55
N TRP A 117 -12.05 -1.52 -9.09
CA TRP A 117 -12.77 -0.36 -8.59
C TRP A 117 -13.37 0.40 -9.77
N LYS A 118 -14.69 0.35 -9.93
CA LYS A 118 -15.42 1.34 -10.74
C LYS A 118 -15.89 2.44 -9.79
N GLU A 119 -15.48 3.66 -10.08
CA GLU A 119 -15.96 4.84 -9.38
C GLU A 119 -17.47 4.95 -9.65
N GLU A 120 -18.31 4.52 -8.70
CA GLU A 120 -19.72 4.90 -8.70
C GLU A 120 -19.78 6.40 -8.38
N ARG A 121 -19.70 7.16 -9.47
CA ARG A 121 -19.80 8.62 -9.50
C ARG A 121 -21.27 8.96 -9.32
N SER A 122 -21.68 9.24 -8.07
CA SER A 122 -22.92 9.97 -7.82
C SER A 122 -22.80 11.43 -8.26
#